data_AF-A0A535D4T5-F1
#
_entry.id   AF-A0A535D4T5-F1
#
_cell.length_a   1.000
_cell.length_b   1.000
_cell.length_c   1.000
_cell.angle_alpha   90.00
_cell.angle_beta   90.00
_cell.angle_gamma   90.00
#
_symmetry.space_group_name_H-M   'P 1'
#
loop_
_entity.id
_entity.type
_entity.pdbx_description
1 polymer ?
#
loop_
_entity_poly.entity_id
_entity_poly.type
_entity_poly.pdbx_seq_one_letter_code
_entity_poly.pdbx_strand_id
1 'polypeptide(L)'
;MVSQRRRLSAASIGRLQQRFETLDAAEMIGWAIQEFPRSRRAVVTSLQAEGVVIADMAMELDPSIRVITIDTGRLPEETLTYLETLRAHWDRPIEVVYPEPADLQPFVASHGVNAFYASVDLRKQCCNLRKVLPLRRALGDVDCWLAGLRRSHSPARAAVPPVHLDTDNGGIVKLNPLIAWSAADVRAYMAERGLPMHPLYAQRYTSIGCAPCTRAVEPGEDERAGRWWWEADTDKECGINGVRQPLRIVEIAS
;
A
#
# COMPACT_ATOMS: atom_id res chain seq x y z
N MET A 1 -26.45 -3.04 -15.46
CA MET A 1 -25.41 -3.81 -16.20
C MET A 1 -24.14 -3.74 -15.39
N VAL A 2 -23.65 -4.87 -14.87
CA VAL A 2 -22.31 -4.92 -14.25
C VAL A 2 -21.32 -4.73 -15.40
N SER A 3 -20.64 -3.58 -15.43
CA SER A 3 -19.57 -3.30 -16.40
C SER A 3 -18.56 -4.46 -16.36
N GLN A 4 -18.22 -5.01 -17.52
CA GLN A 4 -17.25 -6.09 -17.65
C GLN A 4 -15.86 -5.55 -17.20
N ARG A 5 -15.11 -6.32 -16.38
CA ARG A 5 -13.76 -5.92 -15.94
C ARG A 5 -12.88 -5.61 -17.17
N ARG A 6 -12.21 -4.45 -17.22
CA ARG A 6 -11.17 -4.21 -18.22
C ARG A 6 -9.93 -5.00 -17.83
N ARG A 7 -9.57 -6.01 -18.64
CA ARG A 7 -8.38 -6.84 -18.41
C ARG A 7 -7.34 -6.57 -19.49
N LEU A 8 -6.11 -6.26 -19.07
CA LEU A 8 -4.97 -6.15 -19.97
C LEU A 8 -4.26 -7.51 -20.10
N SER A 9 -3.85 -7.85 -21.32
CA SER A 9 -3.05 -9.07 -21.54
C SER A 9 -1.63 -8.91 -21.02
N ALA A 10 -0.98 -10.03 -20.68
CA ALA A 10 0.43 -10.02 -20.26
C ALA A 10 1.35 -9.34 -21.29
N ALA A 11 1.11 -9.56 -22.58
CA ALA A 11 1.85 -8.89 -23.65
C ALA A 11 1.64 -7.36 -23.66
N SER A 12 0.44 -6.90 -23.34
CA SER A 12 0.16 -5.46 -23.24
C SER A 12 0.86 -4.85 -22.02
N ILE A 13 0.85 -5.56 -20.90
CA ILE A 13 1.56 -5.16 -19.68
C ILE A 13 3.08 -5.09 -19.94
N GLY A 14 3.67 -6.07 -20.63
CA GLY A 14 5.09 -6.04 -20.97
C GLY A 14 5.51 -4.82 -21.80
N ARG A 15 4.67 -4.40 -22.76
CA ARG A 15 4.91 -3.15 -23.52
C ARG A 15 4.79 -1.90 -22.63
N LEU A 16 3.79 -1.87 -21.75
CA LEU A 16 3.62 -0.76 -20.82
C LEU A 16 4.77 -0.66 -19.83
N GLN A 17 5.31 -1.79 -19.35
CA GLN A 17 6.48 -1.81 -18.48
C GLN A 17 7.67 -1.09 -19.12
N GLN A 18 8.03 -1.47 -20.35
CA GLN A 18 9.14 -0.82 -21.07
C GLN A 18 8.91 0.68 -21.26
N ARG A 19 7.70 1.07 -21.67
CA ARG A 19 7.36 2.47 -21.88
C ARG A 19 7.38 3.27 -20.58
N PHE A 20 6.89 2.70 -19.48
CA PHE A 20 6.71 3.42 -18.22
C PHE A 20 8.00 3.55 -17.41
N GLU A 21 9.09 2.87 -17.78
CA GLU A 21 10.40 3.14 -17.17
C GLU A 21 10.89 4.58 -17.42
N THR A 22 10.39 5.25 -18.47
CA THR A 22 10.83 6.59 -18.86
C THR A 22 9.76 7.68 -18.70
N LEU A 23 8.54 7.32 -18.29
CA LEU A 23 7.48 8.31 -18.05
C LEU A 23 7.63 8.93 -16.67
N ASP A 24 7.18 10.17 -16.52
CA ASP A 24 7.04 10.76 -15.21
C ASP A 24 5.80 10.22 -14.47
N ALA A 25 5.71 10.51 -13.16
CA ALA A 25 4.63 10.02 -12.32
C ALA A 25 3.25 10.55 -12.75
N ALA A 26 3.16 11.80 -13.17
CA ALA A 26 1.91 12.42 -13.57
C ALA A 26 1.38 11.84 -14.89
N GLU A 27 2.27 11.53 -15.84
CA GLU A 27 1.96 10.84 -17.09
C GLU A 27 1.44 9.42 -16.84
N MET A 28 2.06 8.67 -15.92
CA MET A 28 1.60 7.34 -15.55
C MET A 28 0.20 7.38 -14.90
N ILE A 29 -0.02 8.34 -13.99
CA ILE A 29 -1.34 8.53 -13.34
C ILE A 29 -2.38 8.96 -14.39
N GLY A 30 -2.03 9.89 -15.26
CA GLY A 30 -2.87 10.35 -16.38
C GLY A 30 -3.28 9.20 -17.30
N TRP A 31 -2.35 8.28 -17.60
CA TRP A 31 -2.69 7.06 -18.34
C TRP A 31 -3.74 6.21 -17.62
N ALA A 32 -3.59 5.94 -16.31
CA ALA A 32 -4.59 5.16 -15.57
C ALA A 32 -5.95 5.87 -15.55
N ILE A 33 -5.95 7.20 -15.49
CA ILE A 33 -7.14 8.05 -15.53
C ILE A 33 -7.84 8.03 -16.91
N GLN A 34 -7.10 7.83 -17.99
CA GLN A 34 -7.68 7.69 -19.34
C GLN A 34 -8.11 6.25 -19.63
N GLU A 35 -7.34 5.26 -19.15
CA GLU A 35 -7.50 3.86 -19.49
C GLU A 35 -8.62 3.17 -18.71
N PHE A 36 -8.82 3.48 -17.42
CA PHE A 36 -9.78 2.78 -16.58
C PHE A 36 -11.02 3.62 -16.31
N PRO A 37 -12.24 3.05 -16.25
CA PRO A 37 -13.43 3.81 -15.86
C PRO A 37 -13.26 4.48 -14.49
N ARG A 38 -13.80 5.69 -14.31
CA ARG A 38 -13.74 6.45 -13.05
C ARG A 38 -14.11 5.63 -11.82
N SER A 39 -15.17 4.84 -11.91
CA SER A 39 -15.66 4.00 -10.82
C SER A 39 -14.81 2.76 -10.52
N ARG A 40 -13.79 2.46 -11.33
CA ARG A 40 -13.01 1.22 -11.28
C ARG A 40 -11.52 1.46 -11.10
N ARG A 41 -11.15 2.64 -10.60
CA ARG A 41 -9.78 3.00 -10.27
C ARG A 41 -9.70 3.54 -8.85
N ALA A 42 -8.58 3.29 -8.18
CA ALA A 42 -8.35 3.80 -6.84
C ALA A 42 -6.87 4.02 -6.55
N VAL A 43 -6.55 5.02 -5.74
CA VAL A 43 -5.26 5.09 -5.04
C VAL A 43 -5.40 4.31 -3.74
N VAL A 44 -4.44 3.42 -3.45
CA VAL A 44 -4.37 2.73 -2.16
C VAL A 44 -3.17 3.23 -1.39
N THR A 45 -3.40 3.74 -0.20
CA THR A 45 -2.37 4.41 0.61
C THR A 45 -2.37 3.93 2.05
N SER A 46 -1.18 3.76 2.63
CA SER A 46 -1.00 3.63 4.08
C SER A 46 -0.79 4.99 4.74
N LEU A 47 -1.18 6.08 4.08
CA LEU A 47 -1.01 7.47 4.50
C LEU A 47 0.46 7.88 4.71
N GLN A 48 1.39 7.17 4.07
CA GLN A 48 2.78 7.57 4.01
C GLN A 48 3.02 8.53 2.84
N ALA A 49 4.16 9.22 2.87
CA ALA A 49 4.53 10.27 1.93
C ALA A 49 4.25 9.91 0.46
N GLU A 50 4.69 8.74 0.01
CA GLU A 50 4.51 8.28 -1.38
C GLU A 50 3.03 8.14 -1.76
N GLY A 51 2.21 7.59 -0.86
CA GLY A 51 0.79 7.42 -1.10
C GLY A 51 0.03 8.75 -1.06
N VAL A 52 0.49 9.71 -0.25
CA VAL A 52 -0.06 11.08 -0.18
C VAL A 52 0.27 11.85 -1.46
N VAL A 53 1.50 11.74 -1.97
CA VAL A 53 1.90 12.34 -3.25
C VAL A 53 1.06 11.79 -4.41
N ILE A 54 0.91 10.46 -4.51
CA ILE A 54 0.07 9.85 -5.56
C ILE A 54 -1.38 10.30 -5.43
N ALA A 55 -1.92 10.36 -4.21
CA ALA A 55 -3.28 10.82 -3.98
C ALA A 55 -3.45 12.28 -4.44
N ASP A 56 -2.52 13.18 -4.10
CA ASP A 56 -2.57 14.59 -4.51
C ASP A 56 -2.55 14.74 -6.04
N MET A 57 -1.56 14.13 -6.70
CA MET A 57 -1.46 14.14 -8.17
C MET A 57 -2.71 13.58 -8.85
N ALA A 58 -3.24 12.46 -8.34
CA ALA A 58 -4.40 11.82 -8.92
C ALA A 58 -5.68 12.62 -8.69
N MET A 59 -5.83 13.27 -7.53
CA MET A 59 -6.96 14.13 -7.19
C MET A 59 -6.99 15.43 -7.99
N GLU A 60 -5.82 15.93 -8.42
CA GLU A 60 -5.67 17.07 -9.34
C GLU A 60 -6.13 16.70 -10.75
N LEU A 61 -5.75 15.52 -11.24
CA LEU A 61 -6.12 15.03 -12.57
C LEU A 61 -7.57 14.52 -12.65
N ASP A 62 -8.07 13.90 -11.58
CA ASP A 62 -9.44 13.43 -11.46
C ASP A 62 -9.96 13.66 -10.03
N PRO A 63 -10.77 14.71 -9.82
CA PRO A 63 -11.35 15.01 -8.52
C PRO A 63 -12.21 13.91 -7.91
N SER A 64 -12.68 12.96 -8.72
CA SER A 64 -13.55 11.87 -8.29
C SER A 64 -12.81 10.57 -7.96
N ILE A 65 -11.48 10.53 -8.07
CA ILE A 65 -10.72 9.30 -7.82
C ILE A 65 -10.85 8.86 -6.36
N ARG A 66 -11.13 7.57 -6.15
CA ARG A 66 -11.17 6.98 -4.81
C ARG A 66 -9.78 6.93 -4.20
N VAL A 67 -9.64 7.36 -2.96
CA VAL A 67 -8.44 7.14 -2.15
C VAL A 67 -8.82 6.22 -0.99
N ILE A 68 -8.20 5.05 -0.97
CA ILE A 68 -8.51 3.97 -0.04
C ILE A 68 -7.35 3.81 0.94
N THR A 69 -7.68 3.74 2.22
CA THR A 69 -6.75 3.32 3.28
C THR A 69 -7.33 2.19 4.10
N ILE A 70 -6.47 1.44 4.78
CA ILE A 70 -6.88 0.30 5.62
C ILE A 70 -6.57 0.63 7.06
N ASP A 71 -7.62 0.78 7.88
CA ASP A 71 -7.46 0.79 9.31
C ASP A 71 -7.47 -0.64 9.84
N THR A 72 -6.30 -1.08 10.24
CA THR A 72 -6.09 -2.42 10.81
C THR A 72 -6.69 -2.60 12.21
N GLY A 73 -7.21 -1.54 12.83
CA GLY A 73 -7.56 -1.45 14.24
C GLY A 73 -6.34 -1.42 15.17
N ARG A 74 -5.13 -1.25 14.61
CA ARG A 74 -3.83 -1.27 15.31
C ARG A 74 -2.86 -0.22 14.74
N LEU A 75 -3.38 0.80 14.05
CA LEU A 75 -2.56 1.92 13.59
C LEU A 75 -2.13 2.79 14.79
N PRO A 76 -1.00 3.52 14.68
CA PRO A 76 -0.68 4.59 15.63
C PRO A 76 -1.81 5.63 15.67
N GLU A 77 -2.05 6.22 16.84
CA GLU A 77 -3.02 7.31 16.98
C GLU A 77 -2.65 8.48 16.06
N GLU A 78 -1.37 8.75 15.92
CA GLU A 78 -0.82 9.75 15.00
C GLU A 78 -1.23 9.52 13.55
N THR A 79 -1.36 8.26 13.12
CA THR A 79 -1.81 7.93 11.75
C THR A 79 -3.30 8.20 11.57
N LEU A 80 -4.12 7.99 12.61
CA LEU A 80 -5.55 8.29 12.59
C LEU A 80 -5.78 9.82 12.64
N THR A 81 -5.03 10.55 13.45
CA THR A 81 -5.07 12.03 13.46
C THR A 81 -4.59 12.61 12.12
N TYR A 82 -3.57 11.99 11.52
CA TYR A 82 -3.06 12.40 10.22
C TYR A 82 -4.06 12.12 9.07
N LEU A 83 -4.85 11.04 9.15
CA LEU A 83 -5.95 10.80 8.22
C LEU A 83 -6.93 11.98 8.18
N GLU A 84 -7.36 12.46 9.35
CA GLU A 84 -8.26 13.62 9.45
C GLU A 84 -7.59 14.91 8.97
N THR A 85 -6.29 15.06 9.24
CA THR A 85 -5.49 16.17 8.70
C THR A 85 -5.53 16.21 7.18
N LEU A 86 -5.36 15.06 6.52
CA LEU A 86 -5.40 14.95 5.07
C LEU A 86 -6.80 15.19 4.50
N ARG A 87 -7.85 14.66 5.16
CA ARG A 87 -9.25 14.92 4.77
C ARG A 87 -9.57 16.41 4.80
N ALA A 88 -9.14 17.11 5.86
CA ALA A 88 -9.32 18.54 5.99
C ALA A 88 -8.48 19.33 4.97
N HIS A 89 -7.24 18.91 4.73
CA HIS A 89 -6.35 19.56 3.76
C HIS A 89 -6.90 19.49 2.33
N TRP A 90 -7.41 18.34 1.91
CA TRP A 90 -7.97 18.16 0.57
C TRP A 90 -9.45 18.56 0.45
N ASP A 91 -10.13 18.83 1.58
CA ASP A 91 -11.58 18.96 1.68
C ASP A 91 -12.33 17.79 1.02
N ARG A 92 -11.83 16.57 1.25
CA ARG A 92 -12.29 15.35 0.56
C ARG A 92 -12.28 14.13 1.47
N PRO A 93 -13.23 13.19 1.27
CA PRO A 93 -13.23 11.93 1.99
C PRO A 93 -12.08 11.03 1.52
N ILE A 94 -11.58 10.24 2.46
CA ILE A 94 -10.71 9.08 2.20
C ILE A 94 -11.49 7.85 2.66
N GLU A 95 -11.63 6.86 1.79
CA GLU A 95 -12.34 5.61 2.08
C GLU A 95 -11.50 4.78 3.06
N VAL A 96 -12.08 4.47 4.23
CA VAL A 96 -11.41 3.66 5.26
C VAL A 96 -12.03 2.28 5.29
N VAL A 97 -11.17 1.28 5.12
CA VAL A 97 -11.55 -0.14 5.09
C VAL A 97 -11.04 -0.81 6.35
N TYR A 98 -11.90 -1.62 6.97
CA TYR A 98 -11.64 -2.27 8.26
C TYR A 98 -11.63 -3.80 8.13
N PRO A 99 -10.92 -4.52 9.02
CA PRO A 99 -11.08 -5.97 9.14
C PRO A 99 -12.47 -6.36 9.64
N GLU A 100 -13.01 -7.44 9.08
CA GLU A 100 -14.29 -8.00 9.53
C GLU A 100 -14.10 -8.76 10.85
N PRO A 101 -14.95 -8.54 11.86
CA PRO A 101 -14.88 -9.27 13.13
C PRO A 101 -14.92 -10.79 12.94
N ALA A 102 -15.70 -11.28 11.98
CA ALA A 102 -15.84 -12.70 11.68
C ALA A 102 -14.51 -13.37 11.26
N ASP A 103 -13.62 -12.63 10.57
CA ASP A 103 -12.30 -13.15 10.20
C ASP A 103 -11.31 -13.07 11.38
N LEU A 104 -11.41 -12.02 12.20
CA LEU A 104 -10.40 -11.66 13.19
C LEU A 104 -10.62 -12.30 14.56
N GLN A 105 -11.88 -12.43 15.01
CA GLN A 105 -12.22 -12.93 16.34
C GLN A 105 -11.68 -14.34 16.61
N PRO A 106 -11.83 -15.33 15.70
CA PRO A 106 -11.29 -16.68 15.94
C PRO A 106 -9.77 -16.67 16.12
N PHE A 107 -9.05 -15.88 15.32
CA PHE A 107 -7.60 -15.77 15.42
C PHE A 107 -7.15 -15.20 16.76
N VAL A 108 -7.80 -14.11 17.22
CA VAL A 108 -7.48 -13.47 18.50
C VAL A 108 -7.85 -14.38 19.68
N ALA A 109 -8.97 -15.10 19.60
CA ALA A 109 -9.38 -16.04 20.64
C ALA A 109 -8.36 -17.19 20.82
N SER A 110 -7.83 -17.72 19.72
CA SER A 110 -6.90 -18.86 19.76
C SER A 110 -5.43 -18.46 20.02
N HIS A 111 -4.99 -17.29 19.56
CA HIS A 111 -3.57 -16.91 19.58
C HIS A 111 -3.26 -15.64 20.36
N GLY A 112 -4.28 -14.95 20.87
CA GLY A 112 -4.15 -13.68 21.58
C GLY A 112 -3.98 -12.46 20.67
N VAL A 113 -4.08 -11.27 21.27
CA VAL A 113 -4.05 -9.98 20.55
C VAL A 113 -2.69 -9.64 19.92
N ASN A 114 -1.62 -10.29 20.39
CA ASN A 114 -0.23 -10.03 19.98
C ASN A 114 0.49 -11.28 19.45
N ALA A 115 -0.25 -12.23 18.87
CA ALA A 115 0.27 -13.46 18.27
C ALA A 115 1.44 -13.25 17.29
N PHE A 116 1.52 -12.07 16.66
CA PHE A 116 2.58 -11.70 15.73
C PHE A 116 3.99 -11.63 16.34
N TYR A 117 4.15 -11.62 17.67
CA TYR A 117 5.47 -11.78 18.30
C TYR A 117 5.89 -13.24 18.44
N ALA A 118 4.96 -14.18 18.38
CA ALA A 118 5.25 -15.59 18.65
C ALA A 118 5.90 -16.30 17.45
N SER A 119 5.52 -15.92 16.21
CA SER A 119 6.18 -16.44 15.01
C SER A 119 5.94 -15.55 13.78
N VAL A 120 6.82 -15.68 12.79
CA VAL A 120 6.67 -15.05 11.48
C VAL A 120 5.34 -15.43 10.83
N ASP A 121 4.91 -16.69 10.94
CA ASP A 121 3.67 -17.17 10.35
C ASP A 121 2.43 -16.57 11.01
N LEU A 122 2.41 -16.45 12.34
CA LEU A 122 1.34 -15.76 13.05
C LEU A 122 1.32 -14.26 12.72
N ARG A 123 2.49 -13.65 12.48
CA ARG A 123 2.58 -12.28 11.95
C ARG A 123 2.03 -12.18 10.53
N LYS A 124 2.31 -13.16 9.64
CA LYS A 124 1.73 -13.21 8.28
C LYS A 124 0.21 -13.35 8.34
N GLN A 125 -0.30 -14.22 9.22
CA GLN A 125 -1.73 -14.45 9.40
C GLN A 125 -2.44 -13.20 9.95
N CYS A 126 -1.88 -12.55 10.97
CA CYS A 126 -2.37 -11.27 11.47
C CYS A 126 -2.43 -10.21 10.35
N CYS A 127 -1.36 -10.08 9.56
CA CYS A 127 -1.35 -9.18 8.40
C CYS A 127 -2.39 -9.58 7.35
N ASN A 128 -2.58 -10.88 7.08
CA ASN A 128 -3.56 -11.35 6.12
C ASN A 128 -4.98 -10.92 6.54
N LEU A 129 -5.36 -11.21 7.79
CA LEU A 129 -6.68 -10.91 8.32
C LEU A 129 -6.93 -9.41 8.45
N ARG A 130 -5.93 -8.64 8.92
CA ARG A 130 -6.08 -7.20 9.16
C ARG A 130 -5.86 -6.32 7.94
N LYS A 131 -5.18 -6.81 6.90
CA LYS A 131 -4.72 -5.98 5.76
C LYS A 131 -5.08 -6.57 4.41
N VAL A 132 -4.72 -7.83 4.17
CA VAL A 132 -4.86 -8.42 2.83
C VAL A 132 -6.32 -8.73 2.50
N LEU A 133 -7.06 -9.38 3.41
CA LEU A 133 -8.48 -9.68 3.18
C LEU A 133 -9.35 -8.42 3.02
N PRO A 134 -9.20 -7.39 3.87
CA PRO A 134 -9.96 -6.15 3.69
C PRO A 134 -9.61 -5.43 2.38
N LEU A 135 -8.31 -5.37 2.02
CA LEU A 135 -7.90 -4.81 0.74
C LEU A 135 -8.53 -5.55 -0.44
N ARG A 136 -8.49 -6.89 -0.43
CA ARG A 136 -9.07 -7.70 -1.50
C ARG A 136 -10.56 -7.44 -1.69
N ARG A 137 -11.31 -7.24 -0.58
CA ARG A 137 -12.72 -6.85 -0.64
C ARG A 137 -12.89 -5.47 -1.26
N ALA A 138 -12.10 -4.48 -0.83
CA ALA A 138 -12.15 -3.11 -1.34
C ALA A 138 -11.77 -3.00 -2.83
N LEU A 139 -10.90 -3.88 -3.32
CA LEU A 139 -10.51 -3.98 -4.73
C LEU A 139 -11.49 -4.83 -5.56
N GLY A 140 -12.57 -5.35 -4.98
CA GLY A 140 -13.53 -6.22 -5.65
C GLY A 140 -14.22 -5.60 -6.88
N ASP A 141 -14.30 -4.27 -6.93
CA ASP A 141 -14.87 -3.49 -8.03
C ASP A 141 -13.82 -2.66 -8.81
N VAL A 142 -12.54 -2.76 -8.43
CA VAL A 142 -11.42 -2.02 -9.03
C VAL A 142 -10.77 -2.83 -10.15
N ASP A 143 -10.41 -2.17 -11.24
CA ASP A 143 -9.65 -2.73 -12.38
C ASP A 143 -8.21 -2.21 -12.42
N CYS A 144 -7.94 -1.02 -11.84
CA CYS A 144 -6.59 -0.48 -11.68
C CYS A 144 -6.41 0.21 -10.34
N TRP A 145 -5.33 -0.12 -9.62
CA TRP A 145 -4.97 0.58 -8.39
C TRP A 145 -3.55 1.13 -8.41
N LEU A 146 -3.38 2.29 -7.79
CA LEU A 146 -2.11 2.99 -7.70
C LEU A 146 -1.52 2.80 -6.30
N ALA A 147 -0.22 2.51 -6.22
CA ALA A 147 0.47 2.23 -4.97
C ALA A 147 1.75 3.07 -4.81
N GLY A 148 2.00 3.55 -3.58
CA GLY A 148 3.19 4.30 -3.18
C GLY A 148 4.43 3.41 -3.00
N LEU A 149 4.85 2.69 -4.05
CA LEU A 149 6.07 1.88 -4.04
C LEU A 149 7.21 2.59 -4.76
N ARG A 150 8.42 2.41 -4.23
CA ARG A 150 9.71 2.83 -4.80
C ARG A 150 10.68 1.68 -4.73
N ARG A 151 11.57 1.57 -5.72
CA ARG A 151 12.65 0.55 -5.74
C ARG A 151 13.61 0.71 -4.57
N SER A 152 13.86 1.96 -4.14
CA SER A 152 14.78 2.27 -3.06
C SER A 152 14.30 1.85 -1.66
N HIS A 153 13.03 1.48 -1.50
CA HIS A 153 12.48 1.10 -0.18
C HIS A 153 13.09 -0.18 0.40
N SER A 154 13.50 -1.13 -0.44
CA SER A 154 14.14 -2.38 0.02
C SER A 154 14.78 -3.11 -1.16
N PRO A 155 15.80 -3.97 -0.92
CA PRO A 155 16.35 -4.85 -1.96
C PRO A 155 15.28 -5.72 -2.65
N ALA A 156 14.28 -6.19 -1.90
CA ALA A 156 13.17 -6.99 -2.43
C ALA A 156 12.28 -6.24 -3.44
N ARG A 157 12.35 -4.89 -3.47
CA ARG A 157 11.58 -4.05 -4.37
C ARG A 157 12.35 -3.58 -5.60
N ALA A 158 13.65 -3.86 -5.69
CA ALA A 158 14.51 -3.37 -6.77
C ALA A 158 14.01 -3.76 -8.16
N ALA A 159 13.39 -4.94 -8.30
CA ALA A 159 12.86 -5.46 -9.56
C ALA A 159 11.36 -5.16 -9.77
N VAL A 160 10.71 -4.38 -8.90
CA VAL A 160 9.28 -4.06 -9.07
C VAL A 160 9.11 -3.17 -10.30
N PRO A 161 8.25 -3.56 -11.26
CA PRO A 161 7.99 -2.77 -12.45
C PRO A 161 7.04 -1.59 -12.15
N PRO A 162 7.06 -0.53 -12.98
CA PRO A 162 6.11 0.59 -12.87
C PRO A 162 4.65 0.14 -13.02
N VAL A 163 4.39 -0.93 -13.76
CA VAL A 163 3.05 -1.50 -13.95
C VAL A 163 3.10 -3.03 -14.02
N HIS A 164 2.14 -3.70 -13.39
CA HIS A 164 2.01 -5.17 -13.46
C HIS A 164 0.57 -5.63 -13.19
N LEU A 165 0.31 -6.91 -13.42
CA LEU A 165 -0.93 -7.55 -12.99
C LEU A 165 -0.80 -8.02 -11.54
N ASP A 166 -1.75 -7.65 -10.71
CA ASP A 166 -1.91 -8.11 -9.34
C ASP A 166 -2.72 -9.41 -9.34
N THR A 167 -2.01 -10.53 -9.37
CA THR A 167 -2.60 -11.87 -9.41
C THR A 167 -3.35 -12.22 -8.13
N ASP A 168 -2.98 -11.63 -6.99
CA ASP A 168 -3.62 -11.87 -5.69
C ASP A 168 -5.00 -11.21 -5.58
N ASN A 169 -5.27 -10.24 -6.46
CA ASN A 169 -6.52 -9.49 -6.55
C ASN A 169 -7.21 -9.64 -7.92
N GLY A 170 -7.10 -10.82 -8.53
CA GLY A 170 -7.86 -11.19 -9.72
C GLY A 170 -7.27 -10.70 -11.05
N GLY A 171 -5.97 -10.40 -11.07
CA GLY A 171 -5.24 -9.96 -12.26
C GLY A 171 -5.58 -8.53 -12.68
N ILE A 172 -5.93 -7.67 -11.72
CA ILE A 172 -6.16 -6.24 -11.95
C ILE A 172 -4.82 -5.52 -12.15
N VAL A 173 -4.85 -4.33 -12.73
CA VAL A 173 -3.62 -3.56 -12.96
C VAL A 173 -3.18 -2.89 -11.66
N LYS A 174 -1.90 -3.06 -11.31
CA LYS A 174 -1.23 -2.29 -10.26
C LYS A 174 -0.20 -1.36 -10.87
N LEU A 175 -0.32 -0.08 -10.59
CA LEU A 175 0.56 0.98 -11.05
C LEU A 175 1.37 1.53 -9.87
N ASN A 176 2.67 1.74 -10.08
CA ASN A 176 3.62 2.31 -9.11
C ASN A 176 4.22 3.59 -9.71
N PRO A 177 3.51 4.74 -9.70
CA PRO A 177 3.97 5.95 -10.40
C PRO A 177 5.30 6.50 -9.90
N LEU A 178 5.59 6.31 -8.61
CA LEU A 178 6.79 6.82 -7.95
C LEU A 178 7.94 5.81 -7.96
N ILE A 179 7.87 4.73 -8.77
CA ILE A 179 8.78 3.58 -8.65
C ILE A 179 10.27 3.95 -8.73
N ALA A 180 10.59 5.00 -9.50
CA ALA A 180 11.94 5.52 -9.72
C ALA A 180 12.28 6.76 -8.87
N TRP A 181 11.34 7.31 -8.11
CA TRP A 181 11.58 8.48 -7.28
C TRP A 181 12.50 8.15 -6.10
N SER A 182 13.29 9.14 -5.68
CA SER A 182 14.05 9.11 -4.43
C SER A 182 13.22 9.64 -3.25
N ALA A 183 13.75 9.46 -2.03
CA ALA A 183 13.22 10.10 -0.83
C ALA A 183 13.23 11.63 -0.90
N ALA A 184 14.21 12.20 -1.62
CA ALA A 184 14.29 13.64 -1.81
C ALA A 184 13.18 14.14 -2.74
N ASP A 185 12.91 13.44 -3.84
CA ASP A 185 11.87 13.85 -4.81
C ASP A 185 10.49 13.88 -4.17
N VAL A 186 10.16 12.86 -3.36
CA VAL A 186 8.89 12.81 -2.62
C VAL A 186 8.77 13.99 -1.64
N ARG A 187 9.83 14.27 -0.87
CA ARG A 187 9.83 15.41 0.06
C ARG A 187 9.75 16.75 -0.66
N ALA A 188 10.44 16.89 -1.79
CA ALA A 188 10.42 18.11 -2.60
C ALA A 188 9.00 18.39 -3.10
N TYR A 189 8.33 17.38 -3.67
CA TYR A 189 6.95 17.51 -4.13
C TYR A 189 6.00 17.86 -2.96
N MET A 190 6.12 17.18 -1.82
CA MET A 190 5.28 17.49 -0.66
C MET A 190 5.47 18.92 -0.17
N ALA A 191 6.71 19.41 -0.14
CA ALA A 191 7.00 20.79 0.24
C ALA A 191 6.45 21.80 -0.78
N GLU A 192 6.65 21.56 -2.08
CA GLU A 192 6.15 22.41 -3.17
C GLU A 192 4.62 22.53 -3.12
N ARG A 193 3.92 21.44 -2.81
CA ARG A 193 2.46 21.37 -2.75
C ARG A 193 1.87 21.74 -1.40
N GLY A 194 2.70 22.04 -0.40
CA GLY A 194 2.24 22.32 0.96
C GLY A 194 1.52 21.14 1.62
N LEU A 195 1.85 19.91 1.23
CA LEU A 195 1.22 18.71 1.76
C LEU A 195 1.63 18.49 3.22
N PRO A 196 0.67 18.19 4.13
CA PRO A 196 0.98 17.82 5.50
C PRO A 196 1.95 16.64 5.53
N MET A 197 2.93 16.65 6.44
CA MET A 197 3.81 15.51 6.68
C MET A 197 3.28 14.67 7.83
N HIS A 198 3.37 13.34 7.72
CA HIS A 198 2.99 12.46 8.82
C HIS A 198 3.85 12.76 10.06
N PRO A 199 3.27 13.02 11.24
CA PRO A 199 4.00 13.54 12.40
C PRO A 199 5.08 12.58 12.93
N LEU A 200 4.88 11.26 12.82
CA LEU A 200 5.90 10.26 13.17
C LEU A 200 7.22 10.39 12.38
N TYR A 201 7.25 11.02 11.20
CA TYR A 201 8.51 11.29 10.50
C TYR A 201 9.44 12.17 11.34
N ALA A 202 8.90 13.15 12.10
CA ALA A 202 9.68 13.99 13.01
C ALA A 202 10.26 13.22 14.21
N GLN A 203 9.70 12.04 14.50
CA GLN A 203 10.16 11.13 15.55
C GLN A 203 11.05 10.00 15.00
N ARG A 204 11.66 10.19 13.82
CA ARG A 204 12.56 9.23 13.16
C ARG A 204 11.90 7.92 12.73
N TYR A 205 10.58 7.90 12.54
CA TYR A 205 9.97 6.78 11.82
C TYR A 205 10.20 6.96 10.33
N THR A 206 10.85 6.00 9.69
CA THR A 206 11.10 6.02 8.24
C THR A 206 10.12 5.16 7.45
N SER A 207 9.56 4.11 8.07
CA SER A 207 8.45 3.33 7.50
C SER A 207 7.39 3.05 8.57
N ILE A 208 6.15 3.48 8.35
CA ILE A 208 5.09 3.48 9.37
C ILE A 208 4.08 2.34 9.14
N GLY A 209 3.98 1.40 10.07
CA GLY A 209 3.02 0.30 10.03
C GLY A 209 1.99 0.37 11.14
N CYS A 210 1.57 -0.80 11.62
CA CYS A 210 0.78 -0.88 12.86
C CYS A 210 1.66 -0.50 14.05
N ALA A 211 1.11 0.14 15.07
CA ALA A 211 1.80 0.56 16.28
C ALA A 211 2.66 -0.57 16.92
N PRO A 212 2.15 -1.80 17.15
CA PRO A 212 2.97 -2.84 17.77
C PRO A 212 4.03 -3.45 16.84
N CYS A 213 4.00 -3.14 15.53
CA CYS A 213 4.89 -3.70 14.52
C CYS A 213 5.81 -2.65 13.87
N THR A 214 5.83 -1.44 14.40
CA THR A 214 6.71 -0.35 13.97
C THR A 214 7.42 0.32 15.13
N ARG A 215 8.71 0.65 14.96
CA ARG A 215 9.47 1.57 15.83
C ARG A 215 10.20 2.63 15.00
N ALA A 216 10.65 3.69 15.66
CA ALA A 216 11.62 4.63 15.11
C ALA A 216 12.94 3.91 14.79
N VAL A 217 13.69 4.45 13.83
CA VAL A 217 15.03 3.96 13.46
C VAL A 217 16.12 4.84 14.08
N GLU A 218 17.26 4.23 14.38
CA GLU A 218 18.46 4.92 14.81
C GLU A 218 19.29 5.42 13.62
N PRO A 219 20.13 6.45 13.80
CA PRO A 219 21.02 6.92 12.75
C PRO A 219 21.89 5.78 12.17
N GLY A 220 21.83 5.61 10.85
CA GLY A 220 22.58 4.57 10.13
C GLY A 220 21.85 3.23 9.98
N GLU A 221 20.70 3.03 10.63
CA GLU A 221 19.84 1.87 10.35
C GLU A 221 19.18 1.98 8.96
N ASP A 222 18.87 0.82 8.36
CA ASP A 222 18.09 0.72 7.14
C ASP A 222 16.70 1.40 7.28
N GLU A 223 16.18 1.96 6.17
CA GLU A 223 14.89 2.67 6.13
C GLU A 223 13.71 1.82 6.67
N ARG A 224 13.78 0.50 6.55
CA ARG A 224 12.75 -0.43 7.05
C ARG A 224 13.17 -1.18 8.30
N ALA A 225 14.28 -0.84 8.94
CA ALA A 225 14.79 -1.51 10.14
C ALA A 225 13.75 -1.56 11.27
N GLY A 226 12.96 -0.48 11.42
CA GLY A 226 11.90 -0.38 12.42
C GLY A 226 10.66 -1.24 12.17
N ARG A 227 10.59 -1.99 11.06
CA ARG A 227 9.48 -2.91 10.74
C ARG A 227 9.79 -4.31 11.23
N TRP A 228 8.88 -4.89 12.03
CA TRP A 228 9.05 -6.24 12.60
C TRP A 228 10.44 -6.44 13.19
N TRP A 229 10.90 -5.47 13.98
CA TRP A 229 12.30 -5.35 14.43
C TRP A 229 12.79 -6.52 15.30
N TRP A 230 11.88 -7.37 15.78
CA TRP A 230 12.18 -8.58 16.54
C TRP A 230 12.45 -9.80 15.65
N GLU A 231 12.13 -9.75 14.36
CA GLU A 231 12.37 -10.84 13.40
C GLU A 231 13.78 -10.70 12.81
N ALA A 232 14.59 -11.75 12.96
CA ALA A 232 15.91 -11.86 12.34
C ALA A 232 15.81 -12.49 10.95
N ASP A 233 16.60 -11.99 9.99
CA ASP A 233 16.80 -12.57 8.65
C ASP A 233 15.54 -12.86 7.82
N THR A 234 14.46 -12.10 8.05
CA THR A 234 13.23 -12.19 7.24
C THR A 234 13.10 -11.05 6.25
N ASP A 235 12.54 -11.34 5.07
CA ASP A 235 12.06 -10.30 4.16
C ASP A 235 11.03 -9.41 4.87
N LYS A 236 11.40 -8.15 5.13
CA LYS A 236 10.56 -7.14 5.78
C LYS A 236 9.51 -6.57 4.81
N GLU A 237 8.77 -7.45 4.18
CA GLU A 237 7.64 -7.14 3.30
C GLU A 237 6.28 -7.53 3.88
N CYS A 238 5.27 -6.73 3.53
CA CYS A 238 3.89 -6.98 3.87
C CYS A 238 3.19 -7.76 2.75
N GLY A 239 2.20 -8.57 3.09
CA GLY A 239 1.39 -9.31 2.11
C GLY A 239 0.59 -8.46 1.11
N ILE A 240 0.53 -7.13 1.26
CA ILE A 240 -0.12 -6.22 0.28
C ILE A 240 0.75 -6.02 -0.97
N ASN A 241 2.06 -5.98 -0.81
CA ASN A 241 3.00 -5.56 -1.86
C ASN A 241 3.96 -6.66 -2.30
N GLY A 242 3.77 -7.88 -1.78
CA GLY A 242 4.59 -9.00 -2.16
C GLY A 242 4.31 -9.37 -3.63
N VAL A 243 5.36 -9.36 -4.45
CA VAL A 243 5.34 -10.10 -5.72
C VAL A 243 5.63 -11.56 -5.35
N ARG A 244 4.63 -12.28 -4.85
CA ARG A 244 4.83 -13.67 -4.41
C ARG A 244 4.86 -14.62 -5.61
N GLN A 245 5.87 -15.49 -5.64
CA GLN A 245 5.68 -16.85 -6.15
C GLN A 245 4.73 -17.61 -5.20
N PRO A 246 3.86 -18.48 -5.70
CA PRO A 246 2.73 -19.03 -4.95
C PRO A 246 3.18 -19.77 -3.68
N LEU A 247 2.60 -19.43 -2.53
CA LEU A 247 2.81 -20.19 -1.28
C LEU A 247 1.97 -21.46 -1.30
N ARG A 248 2.58 -22.58 -0.89
CA ARG A 248 1.86 -23.80 -0.51
C ARG A 248 1.08 -23.53 0.78
N ILE A 249 -0.23 -23.76 0.72
CA ILE A 249 -1.07 -23.83 1.91
C ILE A 249 -0.61 -25.05 2.71
N VAL A 250 -0.19 -24.85 3.95
CA VAL A 250 -0.02 -25.95 4.90
C VAL A 250 -1.40 -26.19 5.48
N GLU A 251 -1.99 -27.34 5.14
CA GLU A 251 -3.26 -27.78 5.72
C GLU A 251 -3.09 -27.95 7.24
N ILE A 252 -4.04 -27.40 8.00
CA ILE A 252 -4.12 -27.62 9.44
C ILE A 252 -4.71 -29.02 9.61
N ALA A 253 -3.90 -29.94 10.15
CA ALA A 253 -4.38 -31.27 10.51
C ALA A 253 -5.52 -31.14 11.53
N SER A 254 -6.63 -31.81 11.21
CA SER A 254 -7.82 -32.00 12.05
C SER A 254 -7.51 -32.80 13.31
#